data_AF-A0A7V2LKY3-F1
#
_entry.id   AF-A0A7V2LKY3-F1
#
_cell.length_a   1.000
_cell.length_b   1.000
_cell.length_c   1.000
_cell.angle_alpha   90.00
_cell.angle_beta   90.00
_cell.angle_gamma   90.00
#
_symmetry.space_group_name_H-M   'P 1'
#
loop_
_entity.id
_entity.type
_entity.pdbx_description
1 polymer ?
#
loop_
_entity_poly.entity_id
_entity_poly.type
_entity_poly.pdbx_seq_one_letter_code
_entity_poly.pdbx_strand_id
1 'polypeptide(L)'
;MNTYRLRILFVISMLLGVMIALFGIHRALAQGPIDTRFSYQGQLKESGLLAHGTYDFQFSLYDAPSDGTQVGSTLTRDDVTVTDGL
;
A
#
# COMPACT_ATOMS: atom_id res chain seq x y z
N MET A 1 -24.11 -44.20 32.62
CA MET A 1 -23.87 -42.73 32.54
C MET A 1 -22.59 -42.33 31.78
N ASN A 2 -21.68 -43.27 31.46
CA ASN A 2 -20.37 -42.96 30.85
C ASN A 2 -20.40 -42.94 29.31
N THR A 3 -21.31 -43.68 28.67
CA THR A 3 -21.40 -43.80 27.21
C THR A 3 -21.95 -42.52 26.56
N TYR A 4 -22.92 -41.85 27.18
CA TYR A 4 -23.46 -40.57 26.69
C TYR A 4 -22.44 -39.42 26.83
N ARG A 5 -21.65 -39.43 27.92
CA ARG A 5 -20.59 -38.44 28.15
C ARG A 5 -19.48 -38.55 27.10
N LEU A 6 -19.07 -39.77 26.76
CA LEU A 6 -18.07 -40.01 25.71
C LEU A 6 -18.55 -39.60 24.32
N ARG A 7 -19.83 -39.84 24.00
CA ARG A 7 -20.45 -39.42 22.72
C ARG A 7 -20.57 -37.89 22.62
N ILE A 8 -20.96 -37.21 23.70
CA ILE A 8 -21.07 -35.75 23.75
C ILE A 8 -19.70 -35.08 23.60
N LEU A 9 -18.67 -35.58 24.27
CA LEU A 9 -17.31 -35.04 24.16
C LEU A 9 -16.72 -35.20 22.75
N PHE A 10 -17.00 -36.33 22.09
CA PHE A 10 -16.58 -36.56 20.70
C PHE A 10 -17.24 -35.57 19.72
N VAL A 11 -18.54 -35.31 19.90
CA VAL A 11 -19.28 -34.34 19.08
C VAL A 11 -18.78 -32.92 19.30
N ILE A 12 -18.50 -32.51 20.54
CA ILE A 12 -17.95 -31.18 20.86
C ILE A 12 -16.56 -31.00 20.25
N SER A 13 -15.69 -32.01 20.33
CA SER A 13 -14.36 -31.99 19.69
C SER A 13 -14.45 -31.86 18.17
N MET A 14 -15.39 -32.59 17.55
CA MET A 14 -15.65 -32.49 16.11
C MET A 14 -16.17 -31.11 15.71
N LEU A 15 -17.13 -30.56 16.46
CA LEU A 15 -17.69 -29.22 16.20
C LEU A 15 -16.63 -28.12 16.41
N LEU A 16 -15.78 -28.25 17.43
CA LEU A 16 -14.67 -27.32 17.68
C LEU A 16 -13.62 -27.38 16.58
N GLY A 17 -13.28 -28.58 16.08
CA GLY A 17 -12.39 -28.77 14.94
C GLY A 17 -12.93 -28.14 13.65
N VAL A 18 -14.23 -28.29 13.38
CA VAL A 18 -14.91 -27.65 12.24
C VAL A 18 -14.91 -26.12 12.37
N MET A 19 -15.15 -25.58 13.56
CA MET A 19 -15.11 -24.15 13.81
C MET A 19 -13.71 -23.54 13.59
N ILE A 20 -12.65 -24.22 14.03
CA ILE A 20 -11.26 -23.78 13.80
C ILE A 20 -10.91 -23.83 12.31
N ALA A 21 -11.33 -24.86 11.60
CA ALA A 21 -11.12 -24.98 10.14
C ALA A 21 -11.82 -23.86 9.35
N LEU A 22 -13.01 -23.41 9.79
CA LEU A 22 -13.75 -22.32 9.15
C LEU A 22 -13.12 -20.93 9.40
N PHE A 23 -12.46 -20.72 10.55
CA PHE A 23 -11.75 -19.46 10.86
C PHE A 23 -10.37 -19.34 10.20
N GLY A 24 -9.72 -20.46 9.84
CA GLY A 24 -8.35 -20.49 9.32
C GLY A 24 -8.16 -20.05 7.85
N ILE A 25 -9.23 -19.91 7.06
CA ILE A 25 -9.13 -19.69 5.60
C ILE A 25 -9.16 -18.19 5.21
N HIS A 26 -9.27 -17.27 6.17
CA HIS A 26 -9.46 -15.84 5.87
C HIS A 26 -8.19 -15.03 5.57
N ARG A 27 -7.05 -15.66 5.32
CA ARG A 27 -5.79 -14.94 5.07
C ARG A 27 -5.34 -15.03 3.61
N ALA A 28 -5.99 -14.27 2.71
CA ALA A 28 -5.38 -13.82 1.43
C ALA A 28 -6.28 -12.95 0.52
N LEU A 29 -7.50 -12.54 0.90
CA LEU A 29 -8.34 -11.73 0.00
C LEU A 29 -8.04 -10.23 -0.01
N ALA A 30 -6.96 -9.80 0.65
CA ALA A 30 -6.55 -8.39 0.72
C ALA A 30 -5.47 -8.01 -0.31
N GLN A 31 -5.34 -8.75 -1.41
CA GLN A 31 -4.60 -8.29 -2.58
C GLN A 31 -5.60 -7.66 -3.55
N GLY A 32 -5.96 -6.40 -3.29
CA GLY A 32 -6.53 -5.56 -4.34
C GLY A 32 -5.56 -5.46 -5.52
N PRO A 33 -5.98 -4.89 -6.67
CA PRO A 33 -5.06 -4.58 -7.76
C PRO A 33 -3.81 -3.91 -7.21
N ILE A 34 -2.63 -4.29 -7.72
CA ILE A 34 -1.39 -3.57 -7.41
C ILE A 34 -1.62 -2.11 -7.80
N ASP A 35 -1.64 -1.21 -6.81
CA ASP A 35 -1.78 0.22 -7.10
C ASP A 35 -0.50 0.66 -7.82
N THR A 36 -0.66 1.09 -9.07
CA THR A 36 0.45 1.58 -9.90
C THR A 36 0.68 3.09 -9.69
N ARG A 37 0.00 3.71 -8.72
CA ARG A 37 0.16 5.12 -8.42
C ARG A 37 1.43 5.39 -7.62
N PHE A 38 2.22 6.33 -8.10
CA PHE A 38 3.30 6.94 -7.34
C PHE A 38 2.80 8.22 -6.68
N SER A 39 3.14 8.42 -5.42
CA SER A 39 2.94 9.68 -4.70
C SER A 39 4.29 10.33 -4.43
N TYR A 40 4.36 11.65 -4.59
CA TYR A 40 5.52 12.44 -4.22
C TYR A 40 5.13 13.35 -3.06
N GLN A 41 5.83 13.21 -1.93
CA GLN A 41 5.71 14.10 -0.77
C GLN A 41 7.14 14.55 -0.42
N GLY A 42 7.38 15.85 -0.51
CA GLY A 42 8.69 16.44 -0.30
C GLY A 42 8.57 17.90 0.09
N GLN A 43 9.72 18.49 0.41
CA GLN A 43 9.84 19.92 0.68
C GLN A 43 10.94 20.47 -0.22
N LEU A 44 10.63 21.52 -1.00
CA LEU A 44 11.59 22.16 -1.87
C LEU A 44 12.54 23.04 -1.03
N LYS A 45 13.84 22.84 -1.24
CA LYS A 45 14.89 23.68 -0.65
C LYS A 45 15.78 24.24 -1.75
N GLU A 46 16.10 25.51 -1.63
CA GLU A 46 17.06 26.19 -2.49
C GLU A 46 18.23 26.68 -1.64
N SER A 47 19.46 26.30 -2.02
CA SER A 47 20.69 26.63 -1.26
C SER A 47 20.63 26.24 0.23
N GLY A 48 19.90 25.18 0.57
CA GLY A 48 19.73 24.68 1.94
C GLY A 48 18.63 25.36 2.76
N LEU A 49 18.00 26.42 2.24
CA LEU A 49 16.87 27.13 2.85
C LEU A 49 15.55 26.67 2.23
N LEU A 50 14.44 26.89 2.93
CA LEU A 50 13.11 26.58 2.40
C LEU A 50 12.80 27.50 1.23
N ALA A 51 12.37 26.92 0.11
CA ALA A 51 12.04 27.69 -1.07
C ALA A 51 10.78 28.55 -0.85
N HIS A 52 10.77 29.76 -1.39
CA HIS A 52 9.61 30.65 -1.39
C HIS A 52 9.54 31.37 -2.75
N GLY A 53 8.41 31.26 -3.45
CA GLY A 53 8.24 31.82 -4.80
C GLY A 53 7.46 30.92 -5.74
N THR A 54 7.50 31.22 -7.03
CA THR A 54 6.80 30.47 -8.07
C THR A 54 7.78 29.56 -8.80
N TYR A 55 7.44 28.28 -8.93
CA TYR A 55 8.31 27.24 -9.50
C TYR A 55 7.54 26.33 -10.46
N ASP A 56 8.25 25.85 -11.47
CA ASP A 56 7.75 24.81 -12.38
C ASP A 56 8.24 23.44 -11.92
N PHE A 57 7.33 22.46 -11.85
CA PHE A 57 7.65 21.08 -11.51
C PHE A 57 7.42 20.16 -12.71
N GLN A 58 8.37 19.25 -12.94
CA GLN A 58 8.26 18.20 -13.95
C GLN A 58 8.51 16.83 -13.32
N PHE A 59 7.62 15.88 -13.60
CA PHE A 59 7.70 14.50 -13.12
C PHE A 59 7.80 13.55 -14.30
N SER A 60 8.84 12.73 -14.34
CA SER A 60 9.07 11.71 -15.38
C SER A 60 9.32 10.35 -14.73
N LEU A 61 8.75 9.30 -15.31
CA LEU A 61 8.93 7.92 -14.83
C LEU A 61 9.88 7.17 -15.76
N TYR A 62 10.86 6.47 -15.21
CA TYR A 62 11.79 5.62 -15.95
C TYR A 62 11.69 4.18 -15.42
N ASP A 63 11.94 3.21 -16.30
CA ASP A 63 11.86 1.78 -15.98
C ASP A 63 13.12 1.19 -15.34
N ALA A 64 14.23 1.94 -15.31
CA ALA A 64 15.49 1.52 -14.69
C ALA A 64 16.21 2.71 -14.00
N PRO A 65 17.03 2.44 -12.95
CA PRO A 65 17.81 3.48 -12.26
C PRO A 65 18.94 4.11 -13.08
N SER A 66 19.40 3.45 -14.14
CA SER A 66 20.43 3.94 -15.06
C SER A 66 20.14 3.37 -16.44
N ASP A 67 20.34 4.16 -17.50
CA ASP A 67 20.08 3.80 -18.90
C ASP A 67 18.66 3.24 -19.19
N GLY A 68 17.66 3.63 -18.38
CA GLY A 68 16.25 3.25 -18.56
C GLY A 68 15.53 4.03 -19.65
N THR A 69 14.40 3.49 -20.12
CA THR A 69 13.49 4.19 -21.03
C THR A 69 12.40 4.92 -20.24
N GLN A 70 12.03 6.12 -20.69
CA GLN A 70 10.91 6.84 -20.09
C GLN A 70 9.59 6.11 -20.33
N VAL A 71 8.82 5.92 -19.27
CA VAL A 71 7.48 5.35 -19.29
C VAL A 71 6.46 6.48 -19.31
N GLY A 72 5.68 6.58 -20.39
CA GLY A 72 4.67 7.62 -20.56
C GLY A 72 5.25 9.02 -20.82
N SER A 73 4.42 10.05 -20.67
CA SER A 73 4.83 11.45 -20.85
C SER A 73 5.31 12.09 -19.54
N THR A 74 6.13 13.13 -19.66
CA THR A 74 6.42 14.03 -18.53
C THR A 74 5.14 14.73 -18.08
N LEU A 75 4.92 14.76 -16.77
CA LEU A 75 3.84 15.53 -16.15
C LEU A 75 4.38 16.88 -15.70
N THR A 76 3.80 17.95 -16.22
CA THR A 76 4.22 19.33 -15.90
C THR A 76 3.20 20.00 -14.98
N ARG A 77 3.70 20.77 -14.02
CA ARG A 77 2.96 21.68 -13.15
C ARG A 77 3.68 23.01 -13.12
N ASP A 78 3.26 23.90 -14.01
CA ASP A 78 3.82 25.24 -14.13
C ASP A 78 3.26 26.17 -13.05
N ASP A 79 4.02 27.22 -12.75
CA ASP A 79 3.60 28.34 -11.91
C ASP A 79 3.08 27.93 -10.51
N VAL A 80 3.67 26.90 -9.90
CA VAL A 80 3.29 26.47 -8.54
C VAL A 80 3.86 27.46 -7.53
N THR A 81 2.97 28.14 -6.80
CA THR A 81 3.35 28.98 -5.66
C THR A 81 3.79 28.10 -4.50
N VAL A 82 5.08 28.14 -4.20
CA VAL A 82 5.72 27.45 -3.08
C VAL A 82 5.89 28.40 -1.91
N THR A 83 5.43 27.99 -0.73
CA THR A 83 5.60 28.75 0.52
C THR A 83 6.24 27.85 1.57
N ASP A 84 7.39 28.26 2.11
CA ASP A 84 8.15 27.49 3.09
C ASP A 84 8.46 26.05 2.60
N GLY A 85 8.72 25.94 1.30
CA GLY A 85 9.05 24.71 0.60
C GLY A 85 7.87 23.77 0.31
N LEU A 86 6.62 24.20 0.52
CA LEU A 86 5.39 23.43 0.26
C LEU A 86 4.53 24.01 -0.86
#